data_AF-A0A944W7T0-F1
#
_entry.id   AF-A0A944W7T0-F1
#
_cell.length_a   1.000
_cell.length_b   1.000
_cell.length_c   1.000
_cell.angle_alpha   90.00
_cell.angle_beta   90.00
_cell.angle_gamma   90.00
#
_symmetry.space_group_name_H-M   'P 1'
#
loop_
_entity.id
_entity.type
_entity.pdbx_description
1 polymer ?
#
loop_
_entity_poly.entity_id
_entity_poly.type
_entity_poly.pdbx_seq_one_letter_code
_entity_poly.pdbx_strand_id
1 'polypeptide(L)'
;MSKNLLSRRDFFKGGKASRPDIDRLNPNWPSKRVAKLHREYLEKKLPIYHPPKVHETPPILPVTSNVNSLRDVDWNMGTVNHLLSRTMFGPKYPEIKEASENSIELELSSILSPHPLPDHPGDWVNEPAPQWDALTEEEVDALLQQYREWMRDLRYWWMKGMMINSVNTQEMIATIRHSHVPL
;
A
#
# COMPACT_ATOMS: atom_id res chain seq x y z
N MET A 1 -15.24 -16.01 -39.41
CA MET A 1 -14.67 -16.15 -38.05
C MET A 1 -13.34 -16.86 -38.16
N SER A 2 -12.22 -16.14 -38.06
CA SER A 2 -10.87 -16.73 -38.05
C SER A 2 -10.32 -16.69 -36.63
N LYS A 3 -10.12 -17.87 -36.02
CA LYS A 3 -9.45 -17.99 -34.73
C LYS A 3 -7.94 -17.92 -34.99
N ASN A 4 -7.33 -16.78 -34.69
CA ASN A 4 -5.87 -16.65 -34.73
C ASN A 4 -5.27 -17.53 -33.62
N LEU A 5 -4.75 -18.70 -34.00
CA LEU A 5 -4.02 -19.60 -33.12
C LEU A 5 -2.64 -18.97 -32.86
N LEU A 6 -2.40 -18.58 -31.61
CA LEU A 6 -1.10 -18.11 -31.13
C LEU A 6 -0.05 -19.21 -31.36
N SER A 7 0.97 -18.91 -32.17
CA SER A 7 2.06 -19.85 -32.45
C SER A 7 3.07 -19.85 -31.32
N ARG A 8 3.67 -21.02 -30.99
CA ARG A 8 4.78 -21.11 -29.99
C ARG A 8 5.94 -20.17 -30.33
N ARG A 9 6.11 -19.81 -31.60
CA ARG A 9 7.14 -18.86 -32.05
C ARG A 9 6.84 -17.40 -31.66
N ASP A 10 5.58 -17.06 -31.45
CA ASP A 10 5.15 -15.73 -30.97
C ASP A 10 5.37 -15.56 -29.46
N PHE A 11 5.43 -16.67 -28.71
CA PHE A 11 5.71 -16.68 -27.27
C PHE A 11 7.17 -16.32 -26.93
N PHE A 12 8.12 -16.69 -27.79
CA PHE A 12 9.55 -16.46 -27.57
C PHE A 12 10.11 -15.20 -28.24
N LYS A 13 9.36 -14.59 -29.16
CA LYS A 13 9.66 -13.26 -29.66
C LYS A 13 9.03 -12.27 -28.69
N GLY A 14 9.79 -11.83 -27.68
CA GLY A 14 9.41 -10.74 -26.76
C GLY A 14 9.09 -9.46 -27.53
N GLY A 15 7.87 -9.37 -28.06
CA GLY A 15 7.55 -8.48 -29.15
C GLY A 15 6.07 -8.14 -29.20
N LYS A 16 5.59 -7.46 -28.16
CA LYS A 16 4.87 -6.19 -28.32
C LYS A 16 5.35 -5.29 -27.20
N ALA A 17 5.85 -4.10 -27.55
CA ALA A 17 6.01 -3.02 -26.59
C ALA A 17 4.74 -3.00 -25.73
N SER A 18 4.91 -3.10 -24.40
CA SER A 18 3.82 -3.15 -23.43
C SER A 18 2.75 -2.14 -23.82
N ARG A 19 1.69 -2.59 -24.52
CA ARG A 19 0.46 -1.83 -24.55
C ARG A 19 -0.04 -1.98 -23.12
N PRO A 20 -0.08 -0.90 -22.32
CA PRO A 20 -0.72 -1.01 -21.03
C PRO A 20 -2.14 -1.51 -21.34
N ASP A 21 -2.58 -2.57 -20.68
CA ASP A 21 -3.92 -3.13 -20.84
C ASP A 21 -4.95 -2.05 -20.47
N ILE A 22 -5.33 -1.21 -21.44
CA ILE A 22 -6.40 -0.21 -21.28
C ILE A 22 -7.71 -0.95 -20.99
N ASP A 23 -7.86 -2.19 -21.49
CA ASP A 23 -9.02 -3.04 -21.29
C ASP A 23 -9.09 -3.68 -19.88
N ARG A 24 -8.03 -3.56 -19.05
CA ARG A 24 -8.05 -3.94 -17.63
C ARG A 24 -8.46 -2.79 -16.70
N LEU A 25 -8.62 -1.59 -17.23
CA LEU A 25 -9.09 -0.45 -16.43
C LEU A 25 -10.53 -0.73 -16.01
N ASN A 26 -10.85 -0.44 -14.75
CA ASN A 26 -12.21 -0.55 -14.21
C ASN A 26 -13.20 0.13 -15.19
N PRO A 27 -14.33 -0.48 -15.57
CA PRO A 27 -15.30 0.17 -16.45
C PRO A 27 -15.86 1.49 -15.91
N ASN A 28 -15.75 1.73 -14.59
CA ASN A 28 -16.07 3.00 -13.93
C ASN A 28 -14.88 3.98 -13.87
N TRP A 29 -13.73 3.61 -14.43
CA TRP A 29 -12.54 4.44 -14.55
C TRP A 29 -12.78 5.53 -15.62
N PRO A 30 -12.13 6.70 -15.51
CA PRO A 30 -12.36 7.81 -16.43
C PRO A 30 -12.30 7.40 -17.90
N SER A 31 -13.07 8.09 -18.74
CA SER A 31 -13.11 7.83 -20.18
C SER A 31 -11.73 7.83 -20.80
N LYS A 32 -11.56 7.12 -21.93
CA LYS A 32 -10.26 6.95 -22.61
C LYS A 32 -9.50 8.27 -22.82
N ARG A 33 -10.22 9.38 -23.02
CA ARG A 33 -9.68 10.74 -23.09
C ARG A 33 -8.97 11.13 -21.80
N VAL A 34 -9.67 11.04 -20.66
CA VAL A 34 -9.13 11.40 -19.35
C VAL A 34 -8.00 10.46 -18.93
N ALA A 35 -8.09 9.16 -19.24
CA ALA A 35 -7.00 8.23 -18.97
C ALA A 35 -5.69 8.64 -19.69
N LYS A 36 -5.79 9.18 -20.90
CA LYS A 36 -4.64 9.71 -21.65
C LYS A 36 -4.08 10.98 -20.98
N LEU A 37 -4.94 11.93 -20.61
CA LEU A 37 -4.55 13.16 -19.92
C LEU A 37 -3.86 12.85 -18.57
N HIS A 38 -4.43 11.95 -17.78
CA HIS A 38 -3.86 11.51 -16.51
C HIS A 38 -2.47 10.88 -16.70
N ARG A 39 -2.28 10.08 -17.75
CA ARG A 39 -0.96 9.53 -18.08
C ARG A 39 0.05 10.63 -18.41
N GLU A 40 -0.30 11.57 -19.28
CA GLU A 40 0.56 12.71 -19.64
C GLU A 40 0.89 13.55 -18.39
N TYR A 41 -0.07 13.72 -17.49
CA TYR A 41 0.12 14.38 -16.21
C TYR A 41 1.12 13.66 -15.28
N LEU A 42 1.05 12.33 -15.19
CA LEU A 42 1.99 11.53 -14.40
C LEU A 42 3.42 11.55 -14.98
N GLU A 43 3.54 11.57 -16.31
CA GLU A 43 4.83 11.70 -17.00
C GLU A 43 5.46 13.07 -16.75
N LYS A 44 4.66 14.15 -16.74
CA LYS A 44 5.13 15.52 -16.44
C LYS A 44 5.48 15.74 -14.97
N LYS A 45 4.65 15.22 -14.06
CA LYS A 45 4.82 15.40 -12.60
C LYS A 45 5.12 14.05 -11.96
N LEU A 46 6.38 13.62 -11.95
CA LEU A 46 6.75 12.36 -11.29
C LEU A 46 6.39 12.38 -9.78
N PRO A 47 6.05 11.23 -9.17
CA PRO A 47 5.92 11.13 -7.72
C PRO A 47 7.23 11.57 -7.03
N ILE A 48 7.12 12.15 -5.83
CA ILE A 48 8.26 12.67 -5.05
C ILE A 48 9.35 11.60 -4.83
N TYR A 49 8.97 10.31 -4.80
CA TYR A 49 9.90 9.20 -4.72
C TYR A 49 9.55 8.16 -5.79
N HIS A 50 10.45 7.97 -6.74
CA HIS A 50 10.42 6.87 -7.69
C HIS A 50 11.80 6.21 -7.66
N PRO A 51 11.99 5.09 -6.92
CA PRO A 51 13.27 4.40 -6.94
C PRO A 51 13.59 3.97 -8.38
N PRO A 52 14.86 3.99 -8.78
CA PRO A 52 15.24 3.48 -10.10
C PRO A 52 14.78 2.02 -10.23
N LYS A 53 14.31 1.63 -11.42
CA LYS A 53 13.91 0.25 -11.66
C LYS A 53 15.15 -0.63 -11.54
N VAL A 54 15.13 -1.53 -10.54
CA VAL A 54 16.16 -2.54 -10.39
C VAL A 54 15.78 -3.71 -11.30
N HIS A 55 16.59 -3.95 -12.33
CA HIS A 55 16.42 -5.08 -13.26
C HIS A 55 17.14 -6.36 -12.78
N GLU A 56 17.82 -6.29 -11.63
CA GLU A 56 18.55 -7.40 -11.05
C GLU A 56 17.60 -8.35 -10.33
N THR A 57 17.75 -9.65 -10.58
CA THR A 57 17.08 -10.67 -9.77
C THR A 57 17.67 -10.67 -8.36
N PRO A 58 16.87 -10.56 -7.30
CA PRO A 58 17.39 -10.56 -5.94
C PRO A 58 18.13 -11.88 -5.66
N PRO A 59 19.23 -11.85 -4.89
CA PRO A 59 19.96 -13.06 -4.56
C PRO A 59 19.08 -14.02 -3.77
N ILE A 60 19.20 -15.31 -4.06
CA ILE A 60 18.53 -16.36 -3.30
C ILE A 60 19.18 -16.40 -1.92
N LEU A 61 18.45 -16.01 -0.88
CA LEU A 61 18.91 -16.12 0.49
C LEU A 61 18.90 -17.60 0.91
N PRO A 62 20.00 -18.15 1.45
CA PRO A 62 20.07 -19.53 1.91
C PRO A 62 19.37 -19.66 3.28
N VAL A 63 18.05 -19.48 3.30
CA VAL A 63 17.24 -19.61 4.50
C VAL A 63 16.62 -20.99 4.54
N THR A 64 16.87 -21.74 5.62
CA THR A 64 16.14 -22.97 5.90
C THR A 64 14.89 -22.62 6.70
N SER A 65 13.70 -22.94 6.19
CA SER A 65 12.44 -22.74 6.92
C SER A 65 12.31 -23.79 8.03
N ASN A 66 12.88 -23.51 9.19
CA ASN A 66 12.74 -24.38 10.36
C ASN A 66 11.57 -23.93 11.25
N VAL A 67 10.46 -24.67 11.19
CA VAL A 67 9.29 -24.46 12.05
C VAL A 67 9.45 -25.00 13.47
N ASN A 68 10.50 -25.79 13.76
CA ASN A 68 10.70 -26.36 15.09
C ASN A 68 11.11 -25.30 16.12
N SER A 69 11.76 -24.22 15.69
CA SER A 69 12.11 -23.07 16.56
C SER A 69 10.90 -22.24 17.01
N LEU A 70 9.71 -22.48 16.46
CA LEU A 70 8.48 -21.77 16.82
C LEU A 70 7.71 -22.43 17.98
N ARG A 71 8.14 -23.61 18.45
CA ARG A 71 7.43 -24.38 19.47
C ARG A 71 7.79 -23.97 20.89
N ASP A 72 9.07 -23.68 21.13
CA ASP A 72 9.58 -23.21 22.42
C ASP A 72 10.24 -21.85 22.21
N VAL A 73 9.43 -20.80 22.29
CA VAL A 73 9.90 -19.42 22.21
C VAL A 73 10.32 -18.97 23.62
N ASP A 74 11.61 -18.75 23.83
CA ASP A 74 12.11 -18.12 25.06
C ASP A 74 11.65 -16.65 25.10
N TRP A 75 10.82 -16.31 26.07
CA TRP A 75 10.25 -14.98 26.23
C TRP A 75 11.26 -14.04 26.90
N ASN A 76 12.15 -13.48 26.09
CA ASN A 76 13.20 -12.56 26.51
C ASN A 76 13.11 -11.23 25.72
N MET A 77 13.89 -10.22 26.12
CA MET A 77 13.90 -8.91 25.46
C MET A 77 14.16 -8.98 23.95
N GLY A 78 14.92 -9.95 23.46
CA GLY A 78 15.19 -10.13 22.03
C GLY A 78 13.95 -10.58 21.27
N THR A 79 13.26 -11.59 21.80
CA THR A 79 11.98 -12.09 21.27
C THR A 79 10.91 -11.00 21.30
N VAL A 80 10.80 -10.28 22.41
CA VAL A 80 9.85 -9.17 22.57
C VAL A 80 10.15 -8.05 21.59
N ASN A 81 11.40 -7.61 21.48
CA ASN A 81 11.79 -6.60 20.50
C ASN A 81 11.45 -7.04 19.06
N HIS A 82 11.67 -8.31 18.74
CA HIS A 82 11.29 -8.86 17.44
C HIS A 82 9.77 -8.80 17.22
N LEU A 83 8.97 -9.27 18.19
CA LEU A 83 7.51 -9.24 18.12
C LEU A 83 7.01 -7.80 17.95
N LEU A 84 7.42 -6.89 18.83
CA LEU A 84 7.04 -5.49 18.78
C LEU A 84 7.48 -4.85 17.45
N SER A 85 8.68 -5.11 16.95
CA SER A 85 9.12 -4.59 15.65
C SER A 85 8.29 -5.10 14.46
N ARG A 86 7.55 -6.20 14.61
CA ARG A 86 6.65 -6.76 13.58
C ARG A 86 5.24 -6.22 13.69
N THR A 87 4.83 -5.78 14.88
CA THR A 87 3.48 -5.29 15.16
C THR A 87 3.41 -3.77 15.27
N MET A 88 4.49 -3.06 15.57
CA MET A 88 4.51 -1.62 15.82
C MET A 88 5.71 -0.93 15.16
N PHE A 89 5.57 0.38 14.91
CA PHE A 89 6.61 1.19 14.27
C PHE A 89 7.62 1.69 15.29
N GLY A 90 8.82 1.11 15.29
CA GLY A 90 9.95 1.60 16.07
C GLY A 90 9.71 1.54 17.59
N PRO A 91 9.56 0.32 18.17
CA PRO A 91 9.34 0.17 19.60
C PRO A 91 10.50 0.80 20.41
N LYS A 92 10.15 1.52 21.47
CA LYS A 92 11.12 2.20 22.34
C LYS A 92 11.61 1.24 23.41
N TYR A 93 12.81 1.52 23.94
CA TYR A 93 13.41 0.70 24.99
C TYR A 93 12.48 0.46 26.22
N PRO A 94 11.76 1.47 26.76
CA PRO A 94 10.84 1.24 27.87
C PRO A 94 9.72 0.28 27.53
N GLU A 95 9.16 0.37 26.32
CA GLU A 95 8.08 -0.51 25.82
C GLU A 95 8.57 -1.95 25.69
N ILE A 96 9.80 -2.15 25.17
CA ILE A 96 10.44 -3.47 25.07
C ILE A 96 10.70 -4.05 26.46
N LYS A 97 11.19 -3.23 27.40
CA LYS A 97 11.48 -3.68 28.77
C LYS A 97 10.21 -4.10 29.49
N GLU A 98 9.17 -3.26 29.44
CA GLU A 98 7.87 -3.55 30.04
C GLU A 98 7.25 -4.84 29.46
N ALA A 99 7.21 -4.97 28.14
CA ALA A 99 6.67 -6.16 27.48
C ALA A 99 7.47 -7.44 27.77
N SER A 100 8.78 -7.33 28.05
CA SER A 100 9.62 -8.46 28.47
C SER A 100 9.41 -8.89 29.92
N GLU A 101 8.87 -8.01 30.75
CA GLU A 101 8.51 -8.29 32.14
C GLU A 101 7.07 -8.84 32.24
N ASN A 102 6.25 -8.64 31.21
CA ASN A 102 4.89 -9.16 31.09
C ASN A 102 4.83 -10.59 30.53
N SER A 103 3.71 -11.28 30.76
CA SER A 103 3.46 -12.58 30.13
C SER A 103 3.12 -12.42 28.65
N ILE A 104 3.43 -13.44 27.85
CA ILE A 104 3.14 -13.45 26.41
C ILE A 104 1.64 -13.27 26.13
N GLU A 105 0.77 -13.86 26.96
CA GLU A 105 -0.68 -13.78 26.80
C GLU A 105 -1.18 -12.34 26.97
N LEU A 106 -0.61 -11.61 27.94
CA LEU A 106 -0.96 -10.23 28.19
C LEU A 106 -0.55 -9.33 27.02
N GLU A 107 0.68 -9.48 26.52
CA GLU A 107 1.17 -8.70 25.37
C GLU A 107 0.39 -9.01 24.09
N LEU A 108 0.12 -10.29 23.80
CA LEU A 108 -0.69 -10.66 22.65
C LEU A 108 -2.12 -10.13 22.75
N SER A 109 -2.73 -10.16 23.94
CA SER A 109 -4.07 -9.60 24.14
C SER A 109 -4.10 -8.09 23.90
N SER A 110 -3.04 -7.39 24.30
CA SER A 110 -2.88 -5.95 24.07
C SER A 110 -2.70 -5.64 22.58
N ILE A 111 -1.86 -6.40 21.88
CA ILE A 111 -1.60 -6.25 20.44
C ILE A 111 -2.86 -6.47 19.60
N LEU A 112 -3.66 -7.47 19.98
CA LEU A 112 -4.88 -7.87 19.27
C LEU A 112 -6.13 -7.13 19.77
N SER A 113 -5.96 -6.20 20.71
CA SER A 113 -7.10 -5.44 21.23
C SER A 113 -7.67 -4.53 20.12
N PRO A 114 -8.99 -4.35 20.06
CA PRO A 114 -9.60 -3.47 19.08
C PRO A 114 -9.20 -2.02 19.33
N HIS A 115 -8.71 -1.35 18.29
CA HIS A 115 -8.36 0.06 18.32
C HIS A 115 -9.43 0.90 17.62
N PRO A 116 -9.73 2.12 18.10
CA PRO A 116 -10.63 3.02 17.40
C PRO A 116 -10.05 3.37 16.03
N LEU A 117 -10.92 3.47 15.02
CA LEU A 117 -10.48 3.92 13.70
C LEU A 117 -10.02 5.38 13.80
N PRO A 118 -8.91 5.74 13.13
CA PRO A 118 -8.52 7.13 13.02
C PRO A 118 -9.57 7.92 12.22
N ASP A 119 -9.77 9.19 12.59
CA ASP A 119 -10.63 10.11 11.84
C ASP A 119 -10.17 10.24 10.38
N HIS A 120 -11.09 10.54 9.45
CA HIS A 120 -10.75 10.69 8.03
C HIS A 120 -9.70 11.80 7.79
N PRO A 121 -8.81 11.67 6.79
CA PRO A 121 -7.82 12.71 6.44
C PRO A 121 -8.44 14.02 5.95
N GLY A 122 -9.71 13.99 5.52
CA GLY A 122 -10.48 15.17 5.13
C GLY A 122 -11.84 14.79 4.55
N ASP A 123 -12.71 15.79 4.41
CA ASP A 123 -14.07 15.62 3.88
C ASP A 123 -14.09 15.07 2.45
N TRP A 124 -13.01 15.33 1.68
CA TRP A 124 -12.81 14.89 0.31
C TRP A 124 -12.87 13.37 0.13
N VAL A 125 -12.67 12.59 1.19
CA VAL A 125 -12.78 11.12 1.14
C VAL A 125 -14.19 10.67 0.76
N ASN A 126 -15.20 11.46 1.10
CA ASN A 126 -16.60 11.16 0.85
C ASN A 126 -17.15 11.91 -0.39
N GLU A 127 -16.30 12.63 -1.13
CA GLU A 127 -16.73 13.33 -2.34
C GLU A 127 -17.10 12.32 -3.45
N PRO A 128 -18.23 12.53 -4.15
CA PRO A 128 -18.60 11.68 -5.25
C PRO A 128 -17.62 11.82 -6.42
N ALA A 129 -17.47 10.76 -7.21
CA ALA A 129 -16.65 10.81 -8.41
C ALA A 129 -17.16 11.90 -9.38
N PRO A 130 -16.26 12.71 -9.96
CA PRO A 130 -16.67 13.75 -10.90
C PRO A 130 -17.18 13.15 -12.21
N GLN A 131 -18.04 13.89 -12.90
CA GLN A 131 -18.57 13.50 -14.21
C GLN A 131 -17.51 13.73 -15.31
N TRP A 132 -16.57 12.79 -15.45
CA TRP A 132 -15.38 12.88 -16.32
C TRP A 132 -15.66 13.27 -17.79
N ASP A 133 -16.82 12.90 -18.31
CA ASP A 133 -17.19 13.16 -19.71
C ASP A 133 -17.68 14.59 -19.95
N ALA A 134 -18.14 15.29 -18.91
CA ALA A 134 -18.62 16.65 -19.00
C ALA A 134 -17.52 17.71 -18.84
N LEU A 135 -16.34 17.31 -18.36
CA LEU A 135 -15.24 18.22 -18.03
C LEU A 135 -14.41 18.63 -19.24
N THR A 136 -13.86 19.84 -19.24
CA THR A 136 -12.83 20.26 -20.21
C THR A 136 -11.45 19.69 -19.84
N GLU A 137 -10.47 19.82 -20.74
CA GLU A 137 -9.11 19.34 -20.44
C GLU A 137 -8.47 20.15 -19.29
N GLU A 138 -8.73 21.45 -19.23
CA GLU A 138 -8.25 22.33 -18.17
C GLU A 138 -8.85 21.98 -16.80
N GLU A 139 -10.15 21.65 -16.76
CA GLU A 139 -10.84 21.22 -15.54
C GLU A 139 -10.32 19.87 -15.05
N VAL A 140 -10.04 18.95 -15.97
CA VAL A 140 -9.40 17.66 -15.64
C VAL A 140 -8.01 17.90 -15.05
N ASP A 141 -7.18 18.75 -15.65
CA ASP A 141 -5.85 19.05 -15.12
C ASP A 141 -5.89 19.70 -13.72
N ALA A 142 -6.86 20.59 -13.48
CA ALA A 142 -7.09 21.19 -12.16
C ALA A 142 -7.48 20.14 -11.11
N LEU A 143 -8.39 19.23 -11.45
CA LEU A 143 -8.77 18.11 -10.58
C LEU A 143 -7.59 17.19 -10.27
N LEU A 144 -6.77 16.86 -11.28
CA LEU A 144 -5.57 16.05 -11.07
C LEU A 144 -4.53 16.74 -10.18
N GLN A 145 -4.51 18.07 -10.16
CA GLN A 145 -3.69 18.84 -9.23
C GLN A 145 -4.23 18.78 -7.80
N GLN A 146 -5.53 18.98 -7.62
CA GLN A 146 -6.20 18.82 -6.33
C GLN A 146 -6.03 17.41 -5.76
N TYR A 147 -6.17 16.36 -6.59
CA TYR A 147 -5.96 14.98 -6.17
C TYR A 147 -4.53 14.71 -5.68
N ARG A 148 -3.52 15.42 -6.20
CA ARG A 148 -2.16 15.32 -5.65
C ARG A 148 -2.06 15.89 -4.25
N GLU A 149 -2.78 16.97 -3.96
CA GLU A 149 -2.82 17.56 -2.62
C GLU A 149 -3.51 16.61 -1.66
N TRP A 150 -4.65 16.03 -2.04
CA TRP A 150 -5.32 14.99 -1.25
C TRP A 150 -4.43 13.76 -1.01
N MET A 151 -3.67 13.32 -2.01
CA MET A 151 -2.69 12.23 -1.83
C MET A 151 -1.54 12.61 -0.88
N ARG A 152 -1.19 13.90 -0.79
CA ARG A 152 -0.22 14.41 0.19
C ARG A 152 -0.82 14.40 1.60
N ASP A 153 -2.06 14.84 1.73
CA ASP A 153 -2.77 14.87 3.01
C ASP A 153 -3.02 13.46 3.53
N LEU A 154 -3.41 12.53 2.64
CA LEU A 154 -3.48 11.10 2.94
C LEU A 154 -2.13 10.59 3.43
N ARG A 155 -1.03 10.89 2.74
CA ARG A 155 0.32 10.47 3.18
C ARG A 155 0.66 11.01 4.57
N TYR A 156 0.39 12.29 4.84
CA TYR A 156 0.65 12.91 6.13
C TYR A 156 -0.19 12.26 7.23
N TRP A 157 -1.47 12.04 6.97
CA TRP A 157 -2.38 11.36 7.87
C TRP A 157 -1.93 9.93 8.18
N TRP A 158 -1.51 9.18 7.16
CA TRP A 158 -0.89 7.85 7.33
C TRP A 158 0.36 7.91 8.21
N MET A 159 1.27 8.84 7.94
CA MET A 159 2.50 9.01 8.73
C MET A 159 2.18 9.37 10.18
N LYS A 160 1.22 10.26 10.42
CA LYS A 160 0.76 10.65 11.75
C LYS A 160 0.16 9.45 12.49
N GLY A 161 -0.69 8.66 11.85
CA GLY A 161 -1.24 7.42 12.43
C GLY A 161 -0.15 6.44 12.84
N MET A 162 0.85 6.22 11.98
CA MET A 162 1.98 5.32 12.28
C MET A 162 2.89 5.81 13.41
N MET A 163 2.95 7.13 13.66
CA MET A 163 3.76 7.71 14.74
C MET A 163 3.04 7.83 16.08
N ILE A 164 1.70 7.90 16.08
CA ILE A 164 0.89 8.10 17.30
C ILE A 164 0.41 6.76 17.87
N ASN A 165 0.05 5.79 17.02
CA ASN A 165 -0.45 4.50 17.47
C ASN A 165 0.73 3.56 17.72
N SER A 166 1.01 3.29 18.99
CA SER A 166 2.10 2.41 19.41
C SER A 166 1.83 0.94 19.13
N VAL A 167 0.63 0.53 18.71
CA VAL A 167 0.26 -0.89 18.56
C VAL A 167 -0.45 -1.15 17.23
N ASN A 168 0.01 -2.17 16.52
CA ASN A 168 -0.61 -2.80 15.35
C ASN A 168 -0.64 -2.00 14.03
N THR A 169 0.54 -1.85 13.44
CA THR A 169 0.78 -1.31 12.08
C THR A 169 0.02 -2.08 11.00
N GLN A 170 -0.12 -3.40 11.11
CA GLN A 170 -0.72 -4.23 10.06
C GLN A 170 -2.25 -4.11 10.03
N GLU A 171 -2.90 -4.14 11.19
CA GLU A 171 -4.34 -3.92 11.29
C GLU A 171 -4.70 -2.48 10.95
N MET A 172 -3.86 -1.50 11.32
CA MET A 172 -4.08 -0.12 10.90
C MET A 172 -3.99 0.01 9.37
N ILE A 173 -2.94 -0.53 8.72
CA ILE A 173 -2.78 -0.49 7.27
C ILE A 173 -3.93 -1.22 6.53
N ALA A 174 -4.34 -2.39 7.01
CA ALA A 174 -5.44 -3.15 6.43
C ALA A 174 -6.78 -2.45 6.63
N THR A 175 -7.07 -1.98 7.84
CA THR A 175 -8.33 -1.30 8.18
C THR A 175 -8.47 0.00 7.40
N ILE A 176 -7.42 0.82 7.33
CA ILE A 176 -7.42 2.05 6.53
C ILE A 176 -7.73 1.76 5.07
N ARG A 177 -7.06 0.76 4.47
CA ARG A 177 -7.27 0.39 3.08
C ARG A 177 -8.71 -0.06 2.80
N HIS A 178 -9.28 -0.86 3.70
CA HIS A 178 -10.60 -1.45 3.50
C HIS A 178 -11.78 -0.53 3.81
N SER A 179 -11.60 0.45 4.70
CA SER A 179 -12.69 1.35 5.12
C SER A 179 -12.73 2.67 4.37
N HIS A 180 -11.62 3.13 3.79
CA HIS A 180 -11.52 4.50 3.24
C HIS A 180 -11.23 4.56 1.72
N VAL A 181 -10.87 3.45 1.07
CA VAL A 181 -10.56 3.42 -0.37
C VAL A 181 -11.44 2.37 -1.05
N PRO A 182 -12.59 2.74 -1.63
CA PRO A 182 -13.39 1.82 -2.42
C PRO A 182 -12.65 1.44 -3.73
N LEU A 183 -12.79 0.17 -4.12
CA LEU A 183 -12.27 -0.42 -5.37
C LEU A 183 -12.96 0.12 -6.63
#